data_AF-I0RB54-F1
#
_entry.id   AF-I0RB54-F1
#
_cell.length_a   1.000
_cell.length_b   1.000
_cell.length_c   1.000
_cell.angle_alpha   90.00
_cell.angle_beta   90.00
_cell.angle_gamma   90.00
#
_symmetry.space_group_name_H-M   'P 1'
#
loop_
_entity.id
_entity.type
_entity.pdbx_description
1 polymer ?
#
loop_
_entity_poly.entity_id
_entity_poly.type
_entity_poly.pdbx_seq_one_letter_code
_entity_poly.pdbx_strand_id
1 'polypeptide(L)'
;EGEDKEKFDTIFSYIDVNNTHDTNELANEIVKSLDDKQISFDNDKMHMISVFMTMDDGKNQVQEFIGHTGILVKDGDKYLFIEKLAFELPYQVDEFDNLQDVNDYLMGYYDNDAEGLTAKPIIFEDNHVMKEYRVLN
;
A
#
# COMPACT_ATOMS: atom_id res chain seq x y z
N GLU A 1 15.44 -20.26 -4.01
CA GLU A 1 15.08 -20.26 -2.56
C GLU A 1 15.70 -19.10 -1.80
N GLY A 2 17.05 -18.97 -1.71
CA GLY A 2 17.67 -17.82 -1.01
C GLY A 2 17.45 -16.46 -1.68
N GLU A 3 17.72 -16.38 -3.00
CA GLU A 3 17.64 -15.12 -3.76
C GLU A 3 16.19 -14.60 -3.91
N ASP A 4 15.22 -15.50 -4.13
CA ASP A 4 13.81 -15.10 -4.26
C ASP A 4 13.24 -14.58 -2.94
N LYS A 5 13.65 -15.20 -1.82
CA LYS A 5 13.29 -14.72 -0.48
C LYS A 5 13.90 -13.36 -0.21
N GLU A 6 15.16 -13.13 -0.57
CA GLU A 6 15.82 -11.84 -0.39
C GLU A 6 15.11 -10.72 -1.18
N LYS A 7 14.70 -11.00 -2.42
CA LYS A 7 13.91 -10.06 -3.24
C LYS A 7 12.53 -9.79 -2.63
N PHE A 8 11.86 -10.83 -2.16
CA PHE A 8 10.57 -10.70 -1.45
C PHE A 8 10.72 -9.83 -0.20
N ASP A 9 11.68 -10.16 0.67
CA ASP A 9 11.94 -9.42 1.89
C ASP A 9 12.30 -7.97 1.59
N THR A 10 13.03 -7.68 0.51
CA THR A 10 13.39 -6.32 0.11
C THR A 10 12.14 -5.45 -0.09
N ILE A 11 11.11 -5.98 -0.76
CA ILE A 11 9.87 -5.24 -1.05
C ILE A 11 8.97 -5.17 0.19
N PHE A 12 8.80 -6.29 0.91
CA PHE A 12 7.78 -6.43 1.96
C PHE A 12 8.29 -6.24 3.40
N SER A 13 9.56 -5.87 3.59
CA SER A 13 10.10 -5.54 4.93
C SER A 13 9.56 -4.22 5.45
N TYR A 14 9.48 -4.15 6.78
CA TYR A 14 9.24 -2.92 7.54
C TYR A 14 10.18 -1.78 7.15
N ILE A 15 9.65 -0.56 7.24
CA ILE A 15 10.34 0.69 6.99
C ILE A 15 10.31 1.49 8.29
N ASP A 16 11.47 1.71 8.89
CA ASP A 16 11.57 2.57 10.07
C ASP A 16 11.24 4.03 9.68
N VAL A 17 10.28 4.63 10.39
CA VAL A 17 9.77 5.98 10.12
C VAL A 17 9.79 6.85 11.38
N ASN A 18 9.53 8.14 11.22
CA ASN A 18 9.26 9.03 12.35
C ASN A 18 7.89 8.69 12.97
N ASN A 19 7.77 8.85 14.30
CA ASN A 19 6.48 8.77 14.96
C ASN A 19 5.68 10.05 14.68
N THR A 20 4.89 10.01 13.60
CA THR A 20 4.07 11.11 13.09
C THR A 20 2.76 10.56 12.54
N HIS A 21 1.71 11.38 12.55
CA HIS A 21 0.44 11.07 11.89
C HIS A 21 0.27 11.84 10.57
N ASP A 22 1.31 12.60 10.15
CA ASP A 22 1.30 13.29 8.86
C ASP A 22 1.60 12.28 7.74
N THR A 23 0.55 11.94 6.98
CA THR A 23 0.64 11.00 5.86
C THR A 23 1.60 11.48 4.77
N ASN A 24 1.85 12.79 4.62
CA ASN A 24 2.82 13.28 3.64
C ASN A 24 4.26 13.03 4.11
N GLU A 25 4.53 13.17 5.41
CA GLU A 25 5.84 12.85 5.97
C GLU A 25 6.14 11.36 5.80
N LEU A 26 5.20 10.50 6.20
CA LEU A 26 5.31 9.06 6.05
C LEU A 26 5.47 8.63 4.58
N ALA A 27 4.67 9.20 3.67
CA ALA A 27 4.81 8.92 2.25
C ALA A 27 6.21 9.25 1.71
N ASN A 28 6.80 10.37 2.13
CA ASN A 28 8.16 10.73 1.71
C ASN A 28 9.21 9.75 2.25
N GLU A 29 9.05 9.26 3.48
CA GLU A 29 9.94 8.26 4.07
C GLU A 29 9.81 6.89 3.38
N ILE A 30 8.59 6.49 3.02
CA ILE A 30 8.32 5.28 2.23
C ILE A 30 8.98 5.39 0.85
N VAL A 31 8.73 6.47 0.10
CA VAL A 31 9.34 6.71 -1.22
C VAL A 31 10.86 6.63 -1.14
N LYS A 32 11.46 7.33 -0.17
CA LYS A 32 12.90 7.28 0.05
C LYS A 32 13.41 5.86 0.33
N SER A 33 12.69 5.08 1.14
CA SER A 33 13.06 3.69 1.42
C SER A 33 13.02 2.83 0.16
N LEU A 34 12.00 2.97 -0.69
CA LEU A 34 11.91 2.25 -1.97
C LEU A 34 13.07 2.62 -2.89
N ASP A 35 13.43 3.90 -2.97
CA ASP A 35 14.56 4.40 -3.75
C ASP A 35 15.90 3.88 -3.23
N ASP A 36 16.14 3.91 -1.91
CA ASP A 36 17.35 3.42 -1.25
C ASP A 36 17.52 1.90 -1.49
N LYS A 37 16.41 1.16 -1.53
CA LYS A 37 16.34 -0.27 -1.88
C LYS A 37 16.43 -0.54 -3.38
N GLN A 38 16.51 0.49 -4.21
CA GLN A 38 16.58 0.42 -5.67
C GLN A 38 15.38 -0.33 -6.30
N ILE A 39 14.20 -0.20 -5.68
CA ILE A 39 12.97 -0.75 -6.22
C ILE A 39 12.51 0.12 -7.38
N SER A 40 12.17 -0.51 -8.50
CA SER A 40 11.66 0.17 -9.68
C SER A 40 10.50 -0.60 -10.29
N PHE A 41 9.56 0.14 -10.86
CA PHE A 41 8.37 -0.38 -11.52
C PHE A 41 8.47 0.00 -13.00
N ASP A 42 8.61 -1.01 -13.86
CA ASP A 42 8.75 -0.83 -15.31
C ASP A 42 7.57 -1.51 -16.02
N ASN A 43 6.41 -0.86 -15.94
CA ASN A 43 5.19 -1.32 -16.59
C ASN A 43 4.19 -0.17 -16.79
N ASP A 44 3.48 -0.19 -17.92
CA ASP A 44 2.45 0.79 -18.28
C ASP A 44 1.04 0.22 -18.31
N LYS A 45 0.89 -1.09 -18.07
CA LYS A 45 -0.38 -1.83 -18.18
C LYS A 45 -0.88 -2.36 -16.85
N MET A 46 0.04 -2.64 -15.93
CA MET A 46 -0.23 -3.27 -14.65
C MET A 46 0.52 -2.48 -13.58
N HIS A 47 -0.20 -2.07 -12.54
CA HIS A 47 0.35 -1.29 -11.44
C HIS A 47 0.17 -2.05 -10.14
N MET A 48 1.20 -2.06 -9.30
CA MET A 48 1.10 -2.62 -7.95
C MET A 48 0.41 -1.61 -7.06
N ILE A 49 -0.69 -1.99 -6.44
CA ILE A 49 -1.32 -1.17 -5.40
C ILE A 49 -0.87 -1.70 -4.06
N SER A 50 -0.35 -0.82 -3.21
CA SER A 50 0.12 -1.17 -1.86
C SER A 50 -0.57 -0.29 -0.82
N VAL A 51 -1.14 -0.91 0.20
CA VAL A 51 -1.66 -0.20 1.38
C VAL A 51 -0.60 -0.28 2.47
N PHE A 52 0.07 0.83 2.71
CA PHE A 52 1.00 0.98 3.83
C PHE A 52 0.24 1.25 5.13
N MET A 53 0.64 0.55 6.19
CA MET A 53 0.04 0.63 7.51
C MET A 53 1.12 0.83 8.57
N THR A 54 0.77 1.62 9.58
CA THR A 54 1.66 1.89 10.72
C THR A 54 1.66 0.74 11.71
N MET A 55 2.86 0.35 12.14
CA MET A 55 3.11 -0.50 13.29
C MET A 55 3.74 0.33 14.40
N ASP A 56 2.99 0.55 15.48
CA ASP A 56 3.49 1.14 16.73
C ASP A 56 3.14 0.22 17.91
N ASP A 57 4.16 -0.41 18.49
CA ASP A 57 4.00 -1.28 19.67
C ASP A 57 4.31 -0.55 21.00
N GLY A 58 4.56 0.76 20.94
CA GLY A 58 4.91 1.63 22.06
C GLY A 58 6.27 1.35 22.69
N LYS A 59 7.10 0.48 22.10
CA LYS A 59 8.41 0.07 22.64
C LYS A 59 9.54 0.23 21.64
N ASN A 60 9.28 -0.07 20.39
CA ASN A 60 10.22 0.00 19.29
C ASN A 60 9.99 1.28 18.47
N GLN A 61 10.88 1.50 17.51
CA GLN A 61 10.67 2.55 16.53
C GLN A 61 9.39 2.27 15.73
N VAL A 62 8.64 3.32 15.40
CA VAL A 62 7.45 3.20 14.55
C VAL A 62 7.86 2.77 13.16
N GLN A 63 7.10 1.86 12.57
CA GLN A 63 7.40 1.30 11.25
C GLN A 63 6.19 1.41 10.33
N GLU A 64 6.44 1.59 9.04
CA GLU A 64 5.46 1.38 7.97
C GLU A 64 5.70 0.03 7.30
N PHE A 65 4.63 -0.66 6.91
CA PHE A 65 4.72 -1.91 6.15
C PHE A 65 3.55 -2.07 5.21
N ILE A 66 3.73 -2.89 4.16
CA ILE A 66 2.64 -3.23 3.25
C ILE A 66 1.70 -4.21 3.97
N GLY A 67 0.57 -3.69 4.46
CA GLY A 67 -0.49 -4.49 5.09
C GLY A 67 -1.36 -5.22 4.06
N HIS A 68 -1.48 -4.64 2.86
CA HIS A 68 -2.19 -5.26 1.74
C HIS A 68 -1.59 -4.86 0.40
N THR A 69 -1.70 -5.75 -0.59
CA THR A 69 -1.30 -5.44 -1.96
C THR A 69 -2.14 -6.20 -2.99
N GLY A 70 -2.31 -5.59 -4.16
CA GLY A 70 -2.92 -6.21 -5.34
C GLY A 70 -2.38 -5.60 -6.63
N ILE A 71 -2.86 -6.11 -7.76
CA ILE A 71 -2.48 -5.60 -9.09
C ILE A 71 -3.68 -4.92 -9.72
N LEU A 72 -3.49 -3.66 -10.12
CA LEU A 72 -4.47 -2.88 -10.86
C LEU A 72 -4.15 -2.93 -12.36
N VAL A 73 -5.17 -3.19 -13.17
CA VAL A 73 -5.08 -3.21 -14.63
C VAL A 73 -6.18 -2.34 -15.22
N LYS A 74 -5.83 -1.53 -16.21
CA LYS A 74 -6.83 -0.78 -16.97
C LYS A 74 -7.44 -1.67 -18.07
N ASP A 75 -8.77 -1.78 -18.08
CA ASP A 75 -9.53 -2.51 -19.10
C ASP A 75 -10.54 -1.57 -19.78
N GLY A 76 -10.15 -1.02 -20.93
CA GLY A 76 -10.93 0.01 -21.63
C GLY A 76 -11.12 1.26 -20.76
N ASP A 77 -12.37 1.54 -20.41
CA ASP A 77 -12.77 2.67 -19.56
C ASP A 77 -12.86 2.30 -18.06
N LYS A 78 -12.57 1.04 -17.71
CA LYS A 78 -12.68 0.50 -16.35
C LYS A 78 -11.34 0.07 -15.79
N TYR A 79 -11.36 -0.29 -14.51
CA TYR A 79 -10.20 -0.76 -13.76
C TYR A 79 -10.52 -2.11 -13.11
N LEU A 80 -9.63 -3.08 -13.31
CA LEU A 80 -9.70 -4.39 -12.69
C LEU A 80 -8.64 -4.47 -11.59
N PHE A 81 -9.07 -4.69 -10.36
CA PHE A 81 -8.18 -4.90 -9.22
C PHE A 81 -8.14 -6.38 -8.85
N ILE A 82 -6.97 -6.98 -8.97
CA ILE A 82 -6.73 -8.40 -8.72
C ILE A 82 -6.05 -8.53 -7.36
N GLU A 83 -6.70 -9.20 -6.42
CA GLU A 83 -6.22 -9.27 -5.05
C GLU A 83 -6.54 -10.60 -4.36
N LYS A 84 -5.96 -10.77 -3.17
CA LYS A 84 -6.28 -11.87 -2.25
C LYS A 84 -6.49 -11.29 -0.86
N LEU A 85 -7.75 -11.24 -0.44
CA LEU A 85 -8.14 -10.67 0.86
C LEU A 85 -7.64 -11.48 2.07
N ALA A 86 -7.57 -12.81 1.94
CA ALA A 86 -7.13 -13.67 3.03
C ALA A 86 -6.52 -14.98 2.51
N PHE A 87 -5.69 -15.62 3.35
CA PHE A 87 -5.04 -16.91 3.02
C PHE A 87 -6.05 -17.98 2.58
N GLU A 88 -7.21 -18.04 3.22
CA GLU A 88 -8.24 -19.06 2.99
C GLU A 88 -9.15 -18.76 1.80
N LEU A 89 -9.22 -17.50 1.35
CA LEU A 89 -10.09 -17.07 0.24
C LEU A 89 -9.39 -17.21 -1.11
N PRO A 90 -10.10 -17.53 -2.21
CA PRO A 90 -9.50 -17.50 -3.55
C PRO A 90 -9.04 -16.07 -3.90
N TYR A 91 -8.19 -15.96 -4.93
CA TYR A 91 -7.96 -14.67 -5.58
C TYR A 91 -9.28 -14.18 -6.19
N GLN A 92 -9.51 -12.87 -6.14
CA GLN A 92 -10.68 -12.22 -6.71
C GLN A 92 -10.27 -11.11 -7.68
N VAL A 93 -11.24 -10.68 -8.48
CA VAL A 93 -11.12 -9.52 -9.35
C VAL A 93 -12.32 -8.63 -9.10
N ASP A 94 -12.05 -7.40 -8.69
CA ASP A 94 -13.05 -6.36 -8.50
C ASP A 94 -12.97 -5.36 -9.65
N GLU A 95 -14.12 -4.97 -10.17
CA GLU A 95 -14.22 -4.01 -11.27
C GLU A 95 -14.67 -2.65 -10.72
N PHE A 96 -13.92 -1.60 -11.09
CA PHE A 96 -14.18 -0.22 -10.68
C PHE A 96 -14.38 0.68 -11.90
N ASP A 97 -15.26 1.66 -11.76
CA ASP A 97 -15.52 2.64 -12.83
C ASP A 97 -14.42 3.72 -12.88
N ASN A 98 -13.71 3.97 -11.78
CA ASN A 98 -12.63 4.95 -11.69
C ASN A 98 -11.67 4.65 -10.52
N LEU A 99 -10.50 5.33 -10.50
CA LEU A 99 -9.48 5.16 -9.46
C LEU A 99 -9.89 5.68 -8.07
N GLN A 100 -10.84 6.63 -8.00
CA GLN A 100 -11.35 7.11 -6.72
C GLN A 100 -12.11 6.00 -6.00
N ASP A 101 -12.87 5.18 -6.73
CA ASP A 101 -13.58 4.03 -6.16
C ASP A 101 -12.60 2.97 -5.63
N VAL A 102 -11.42 2.81 -6.25
CA VAL A 102 -10.34 1.93 -5.75
C VAL A 102 -9.80 2.45 -4.42
N ASN A 103 -9.51 3.76 -4.31
CA ASN A 103 -9.11 4.37 -3.04
C ASN A 103 -10.17 4.14 -1.96
N ASP A 104 -11.42 4.45 -2.25
CA ASP A 104 -12.51 4.37 -1.28
C ASP A 104 -12.76 2.93 -0.83
N TYR A 105 -12.65 1.97 -1.75
CA TYR A 105 -12.69 0.55 -1.42
C TYR A 105 -11.60 0.18 -0.42
N LEU A 106 -10.34 0.48 -0.74
CA LEU A 106 -9.20 0.12 0.11
C LEU A 106 -9.24 0.84 1.46
N MET A 107 -9.52 2.14 1.48
CA MET A 107 -9.64 2.88 2.75
C MET A 107 -10.81 2.37 3.59
N GLY A 108 -11.93 2.01 2.98
CA GLY A 108 -13.05 1.41 3.69
C GLY A 108 -12.73 0.05 4.31
N TYR A 109 -11.77 -0.69 3.74
CA TYR A 109 -11.32 -1.98 4.27
C TYR A 109 -10.18 -1.89 5.27
N TYR A 110 -9.30 -0.87 5.20
CA TYR A 110 -8.07 -0.83 5.98
C TYR A 110 -7.98 0.31 7.00
N ASP A 111 -8.74 1.39 6.84
CA ASP A 111 -8.81 2.47 7.84
C ASP A 111 -9.82 2.16 8.95
N ASN A 112 -9.53 1.12 9.75
CA ASN A 112 -10.42 0.64 10.82
C ASN A 112 -9.90 0.93 12.23
N ASP A 113 -8.70 1.49 12.37
CA ASP A 113 -8.14 1.79 13.68
C ASP A 113 -8.89 2.94 14.34
N ALA A 114 -8.91 2.93 15.67
CA ALA A 114 -9.51 4.01 16.44
C ALA A 114 -8.82 5.33 16.11
N GLU A 115 -9.60 6.42 15.97
CA GLU A 115 -9.07 7.72 15.60
C GLU A 115 -7.89 8.14 16.49
N GLY A 116 -6.76 8.47 15.85
CA GLY A 116 -5.56 8.96 16.52
C GLY A 116 -4.77 7.89 17.29
N LEU A 117 -5.06 6.60 17.11
CA LEU A 117 -4.23 5.53 17.66
C LEU A 117 -2.96 5.31 16.83
N THR A 118 -3.11 5.30 15.52
CA THR A 118 -2.06 5.10 14.50
C THR A 118 -2.21 6.15 13.41
N ALA A 119 -1.18 6.33 12.58
CA ALA A 119 -1.35 7.13 11.37
C ALA A 119 -2.32 6.44 10.42
N LYS A 120 -2.96 7.24 9.56
CA LYS A 120 -3.91 6.72 8.57
C LYS A 120 -3.16 5.90 7.51
N PRO A 121 -3.74 4.77 7.02
CA PRO A 121 -3.14 4.01 5.95
C PRO A 121 -2.89 4.88 4.71
N ILE A 122 -1.85 4.56 3.95
CA ILE A 122 -1.47 5.29 2.73
C ILE A 122 -1.49 4.33 1.55
N ILE A 123 -2.18 4.73 0.48
CA ILE A 123 -2.30 3.89 -0.72
C ILE A 123 -1.31 4.38 -1.76
N PHE A 124 -0.44 3.47 -2.19
CA PHE A 124 0.54 3.68 -3.24
C PHE A 124 0.11 2.98 -4.52
N GLU A 125 0.28 3.66 -5.65
CA GLU A 125 0.35 3.07 -6.99
C GLU A 125 1.83 3.01 -7.37
N ASP A 126 2.35 1.80 -7.54
CA ASP A 126 3.77 1.53 -7.72
C ASP A 126 4.63 2.16 -6.61
N ASN A 127 5.44 3.17 -6.93
CA ASN A 127 6.34 3.86 -6.02
C ASN A 127 5.87 5.26 -5.60
N HIS A 128 4.60 5.61 -5.84
CA HIS A 128 4.07 6.92 -5.46
C HIS A 128 2.68 6.79 -4.83
N VAL A 129 2.31 7.75 -3.99
CA VAL A 129 0.95 7.83 -3.44
C VAL A 129 -0.04 7.97 -4.60
N MET A 130 -1.13 7.19 -4.56
CA MET A 130 -2.22 7.33 -5.52
C MET A 130 -2.68 8.78 -5.61
N LYS A 131 -2.92 9.28 -6.82
CA LYS A 131 -3.37 10.68 -7.00
C LYS A 131 -4.73 10.93 -6.37
N GLU A 132 -5.54 9.88 -6.30
CA GLU A 132 -6.89 9.85 -5.74
C GLU A 132 -6.90 9.59 -4.23
N TYR A 133 -5.72 9.47 -3.60
CA TYR A 133 -5.60 9.18 -2.18
C TYR A 133 -6.40 10.18 -1.33
N ARG A 134 -7.31 9.63 -0.52
CA ARG A 134 -8.04 10.36 0.53
C ARG A 134 -8.48 9.43 1.64
N VAL A 135 -8.51 9.94 2.85
CA VAL A 135 -9.18 9.28 3.98
C VAL A 135 -10.70 9.36 3.82
N LEU A 136 -11.41 8.36 4.33
CA LEU A 136 -12.87 8.39 4.43
C LEU A 136 -13.27 9.01 5.77
N ASN A 137 -14.33 9.81 5.77
CA ASN A 137 -14.87 10.45 6.98
C ASN A 137 -15.82 9.53 7.75
#